data_AF-A0A7L3MSU3-F1
#
_entry.id   AF-A0A7L3MSU3-F1
#
_cell.length_a   1.000
_cell.length_b   1.000
_cell.length_c   1.000
_cell.angle_alpha   90.00
_cell.angle_beta   90.00
_cell.angle_gamma   90.00
#
_symmetry.space_group_name_H-M   'P 1'
#
loop_
_entity.id
_entity.type
_entity.pdbx_description
1 polymer ?
#
loop_
_entity_poly.entity_id
_entity_poly.type
_entity_poly.pdbx_seq_one_letter_code
_entity_poly.pdbx_strand_id
1 'polypeptide(L)' 'SLILQRNSMRWDGKVYEEVPIAHIKATYNNTHIQVVGFDNQPFSHTSCGTEGFQNAKKGTAIAAQTAAMAAAV' A
#
# COMPACT_ATOMS: atom_id res chain seq x y z
N SER A 1 16.83 -29.75 2.79
CA SER A 1 16.09 -29.12 1.68
C SER A 1 14.73 -28.70 2.17
N LEU A 2 14.49 -27.40 2.27
CA LEU A 2 13.22 -26.84 2.74
C LEU A 2 12.13 -27.16 1.73
N ILE A 3 11.11 -27.87 2.21
CA ILE A 3 9.87 -28.13 1.49
C ILE A 3 9.16 -26.78 1.37
N LEU A 4 9.29 -26.11 0.22
CA LEU A 4 8.35 -25.07 -0.17
C LEU A 4 6.99 -25.77 -0.35
N GLN A 5 6.14 -25.70 0.68
CA GLN A 5 4.75 -26.13 0.55
C GLN A 5 4.14 -25.30 -0.58
N ARG A 6 3.89 -25.94 -1.73
CA ARG A 6 3.14 -25.34 -2.84
C ARG A 6 1.72 -25.10 -2.36
N ASN A 7 1.45 -23.89 -1.88
CA ASN A 7 0.10 -23.46 -1.60
C ASN A 7 -0.61 -23.30 -2.95
N SER A 8 -1.69 -24.06 -3.19
CA SER A 8 -2.43 -24.04 -4.46
C SER A 8 -3.41 -22.88 -4.58
N MET A 9 -3.46 -22.01 -3.57
CA MET A 9 -4.31 -20.82 -3.55
C MET A 9 -3.85 -19.83 -4.61
N ARG A 10 -4.79 -19.41 -5.46
CA ARG A 10 -4.58 -18.36 -6.45
C ARG A 10 -5.60 -17.26 -6.22
N TRP A 11 -5.14 -16.01 -6.28
CA TRP A 11 -6.00 -14.83 -6.26
C TRP A 11 -5.99 -14.23 -7.66
N ASP A 12 -7.13 -14.25 -8.35
CA ASP A 12 -7.25 -13.80 -9.74
C ASP A 12 -6.20 -14.47 -10.67
N GLY A 13 -5.98 -15.77 -10.47
CA GLY A 13 -5.00 -16.56 -11.24
C GLY A 13 -3.53 -16.37 -10.83
N LYS A 14 -3.21 -15.39 -9.98
CA LYS A 14 -1.85 -15.10 -9.50
C LYS A 14 -1.50 -15.94 -8.28
N VAL A 15 -0.24 -16.33 -8.16
CA VAL A 15 0.29 -16.97 -6.95
C VAL A 15 0.54 -15.92 -5.86
N TYR A 16 0.72 -16.36 -4.61
CA TYR A 16 0.94 -15.45 -3.48
C TYR A 16 2.12 -14.48 -3.73
N GLU A 17 3.19 -14.98 -4.33
CA GLU A 17 4.40 -14.23 -4.66
C GLU A 17 4.18 -13.15 -5.72
N GLU A 18 3.13 -13.25 -6.53
CA GLU A 18 2.77 -12.29 -7.59
C GLU A 18 1.75 -11.24 -7.12
N VAL A 19 1.26 -11.33 -5.89
CA VAL A 19 0.32 -10.36 -5.33
C VAL A 19 1.06 -9.03 -5.06
N PRO A 20 0.55 -7.88 -5.56
CA PRO A 20 1.14 -6.58 -5.27
C PRO A 20 1.17 -6.28 -3.76
N ILE A 21 2.22 -5.59 -3.33
CA ILE A 21 2.46 -5.26 -1.93
C ILE A 21 2.07 -3.80 -1.69
N ALA A 22 1.17 -3.58 -0.74
CA ALA A 22 0.82 -2.24 -0.25
C ALA A 22 1.66 -1.89 1.00
N HIS A 23 2.65 -1.02 0.83
CA HIS A 23 3.46 -0.47 1.90
C HIS A 23 2.73 0.71 2.55
N ILE A 24 2.26 0.52 3.79
CA ILE A 24 1.61 1.57 4.58
C ILE A 24 2.53 1.97 5.72
N LYS A 25 3.00 3.22 5.70
CA LYS A 25 3.79 3.81 6.77
C LYS A 25 2.93 4.82 7.53
N ALA A 26 2.33 4.35 8.63
CA ALA A 26 1.64 5.20 9.59
C ALA A 26 2.64 5.81 10.57
N THR A 27 2.72 7.13 10.60
CA THR A 27 3.49 7.90 11.59
C THR A 27 2.55 8.81 12.37
N TYR A 28 3.00 9.34 13.51
CA TYR A 28 2.17 10.22 14.33
C TYR A 28 1.63 11.46 13.59
N ASN A 29 2.33 11.92 12.55
CA ASN A 29 2.02 13.18 11.87
C ASN A 29 1.68 13.00 10.38
N ASN A 30 1.71 11.78 9.86
CA ASN A 30 1.45 11.51 8.45
C ASN A 30 1.23 10.02 8.19
N THR A 31 0.46 9.70 7.16
CA THR A 31 0.35 8.35 6.61
C THR A 31 0.85 8.39 5.17
N HIS A 32 1.81 7.52 4.85
CA HIS A 32 2.31 7.31 3.49
C HIS A 32 1.86 5.95 3.01
N ILE A 33 1.41 5.86 1.77
CA ILE A 33 0.89 4.65 1.14
C ILE A 33 1.58 4.50 -0.21
N GLN A 34 2.17 3.34 -0.42
CA GLN A 34 2.83 3.02 -1.68
C GLN A 34 2.45 1.60 -2.09
N VAL A 35 1.96 1.44 -3.31
CA VAL A 35 1.66 0.12 -3.88
C VAL A 35 2.76 -0.24 -4.86
N VAL A 36 3.36 -1.42 -4.68
CA VAL A 36 4.48 -1.91 -5.48
C VAL A 36 4.15 -3.30 -6.00
N GLY A 37 4.43 -3.56 -7.28
CA GLY A 37 4.30 -4.88 -7.87
C GLY A 37 5.31 -5.88 -7.34
N PHE A 38 5.06 -7.16 -7.60
CA PHE A 38 5.98 -8.24 -7.26
C PHE A 38 7.36 -8.10 -7.93
N ASP A 39 7.42 -7.37 -9.04
CA ASP A 39 8.60 -7.02 -9.82
C ASP A 39 9.32 -5.75 -9.32
N ASN A 40 8.94 -5.26 -8.14
CA ASN A 40 9.39 -4.00 -7.55
C ASN A 40 9.07 -2.75 -8.40
N GLN A 41 8.10 -2.83 -9.31
CA GLN A 41 7.63 -1.64 -10.04
C GLN A 41 6.59 -0.87 -9.19
N PRO A 42 6.81 0.42 -8.90
CA PRO A 42 5.83 1.21 -8.15
C PRO A 42 4.59 1.50 -9.02
N PHE A 43 3.42 1.12 -8.53
CA PHE A 43 2.13 1.45 -9.17
C PHE A 43 1.64 2.82 -8.76
N SER A 44 1.60 3.08 -7.45
CA SER A 44 1.07 4.32 -6.89
C SER A 44 1.83 4.71 -5.62
N HIS A 45 1.97 6.01 -5.41
CA HIS A 45 2.54 6.57 -4.19
C HIS A 45 1.73 7.80 -3.79
N THR A 46 1.14 7.76 -2.61
CA THR A 46 0.36 8.86 -2.04
C THR A 46 0.70 9.05 -0.56
N SER A 47 0.35 10.21 -0.03
CA SER A 47 0.41 10.49 1.39
C SER A 47 -0.64 11.52 1.76
N CYS A 48 -0.96 11.67 3.05
CA CYS A 48 -1.88 12.72 3.46
C CYS A 48 -1.45 14.12 2.98
N GLY A 49 -0.15 14.35 2.79
CA GLY A 49 0.39 15.60 2.24
C GLY A 49 0.14 15.80 0.75
N THR A 50 0.20 14.74 -0.07
CA THR A 50 -0.09 14.83 -1.52
C THR A 50 -1.56 15.07 -1.78
N GLU A 51 -2.43 14.57 -0.88
CA GLU A 51 -3.88 14.83 -0.90
C GLU A 51 -4.28 16.22 -0.38
N GLY A 52 -3.31 17.10 -0.12
CA GLY A 52 -3.56 18.50 0.26
C GLY A 52 -3.80 18.74 1.76
N PHE A 53 -3.70 17.72 2.62
CA PHE A 53 -3.74 17.94 4.07
C PHE A 53 -2.43 18.57 4.54
N GLN A 54 -2.53 19.60 5.37
CA GLN A 54 -1.39 20.34 5.91
C GLN A 54 -1.33 20.24 7.43
N ASN A 55 -0.10 20.33 7.98
CA ASN A 55 0.16 20.37 9.41
C ASN A 55 -0.50 19.20 10.16
N ALA A 56 -1.12 19.47 11.32
CA ALA A 56 -1.78 18.46 12.15
C ALA A 56 -2.90 17.70 11.43
N LYS A 57 -3.45 18.25 10.33
CA LYS A 57 -4.52 17.59 9.57
C LYS A 57 -4.03 16.33 8.84
N LYS A 58 -2.72 16.20 8.59
CA LYS A 58 -2.10 15.01 7.98
C LYS A 58 -2.12 13.77 8.88
N GLY A 59 -2.13 13.95 10.20
CA GLY A 59 -2.16 12.84 11.17
C GLY A 59 -3.56 12.32 11.48
N THR A 60 -4.58 12.73 10.71
CA THR A 60 -5.97 12.34 10.97
C THR A 60 -6.35 11.08 10.20
N ALA A 61 -7.28 10.30 10.76
CA ALA A 61 -7.81 9.10 10.09
C ALA A 61 -8.48 9.42 8.74
N ILE A 62 -9.11 10.59 8.62
CA ILE A 62 -9.74 11.06 7.38
C ILE A 62 -8.67 11.26 6.30
N ALA A 63 -7.57 11.95 6.61
CA ALA A 63 -6.50 12.18 5.65
C ALA A 63 -5.84 10.87 5.19
N ALA A 64 -5.69 9.91 6.10
CA ALA A 64 -5.16 8.59 5.77
C ALA A 64 -6.10 7.81 4.84
N GLN A 65 -7.42 7.87 5.07
CA GLN A 65 -8.40 7.25 4.17
C GLN A 65 -8.41 7.89 2.79
N THR A 66 -8.33 9.22 2.70
CA THR A 66 -8.24 9.93 1.42
C THR A 66 -6.99 9.51 0.64
N ALA A 67 -5.83 9.48 1.30
CA ALA A 67 -4.60 9.00 0.68
C ALA A 67 -4.70 7.54 0.22
N ALA A 68 -5.38 6.68 0.99
CA ALA A 68 -5.59 5.27 0.64
C ALA A 68 -6.47 5.13 -0.60
N MET A 69 -7.57 5.90 -0.68
CA MET A 69 -8.44 5.90 -1.86
C MET A 69 -7.70 6.41 -3.10
N ALA A 70 -6.88 7.45 -2.97
CA ALA A 70 -6.08 7.96 -4.07
C ALA A 70 -5.00 6.97 -4.56
N ALA A 71 -4.45 6.14 -3.67
CA ALA A 71 -3.49 5.09 -4.03
C ALA A 71 -4.15 3.85 -4.67
N ALA A 72 -5.46 3.69 -4.52
CA ALA A 72 -6.22 2.53 -5.01
C ALA A 72 -6.84 2.74 -6.41
N VAL A 73 -6.48 3.82 -7.10
CA VAL A 73 -6.85 4.14 -8.49
C VAL A 73 -5.72 3.72 -9.43
#